data_AF-A0A1V2L3T1-F1
#
_entry.id   AF-A0A1V2L3T1-F1
#
_cell.length_a   1.000
_cell.length_b   1.000
_cell.length_c   1.000
_cell.angle_alpha   90.00
_cell.angle_beta   90.00
_cell.angle_gamma   90.00
#
_symmetry.space_group_name_H-M   'P 1'
#
loop_
_entity.id
_entity.type
_entity.pdbx_description
1 polymer ?
#
loop_
_entity_poly.entity_id
_entity_poly.type
_entity_poly.pdbx_seq_one_letter_code
_entity_poly.pdbx_strand_id
1 'polypeptide(L)'
;MYGPDAEADYEMPGYAAGLTRVDVALGTHMHSKGFHKSPIVFGAFPSLHSAMAFQVCLFIWYYARSKLLRAAGIAFVCIQWWATIYLDHHFRIDLIAGATYALISFSLMYPYIRKKEHEFLSARLRGDFTRGSTMGMRVFRGFKRAEKFFDPCR
;
A
#
# COMPACT_ATOMS: atom_id res chain seq x y z
N MET A 1 -2.02 -35.66 -5.35
CA MET A 1 -2.94 -34.74 -4.67
C MET A 1 -2.99 -33.37 -5.32
N TYR A 2 -1.98 -32.93 -6.09
CA TYR A 2 -2.07 -31.70 -6.91
C TYR A 2 -1.58 -32.01 -8.32
N GLY A 3 -2.47 -32.48 -9.18
CA GLY A 3 -2.21 -32.72 -10.61
C GLY A 3 -2.75 -31.56 -11.45
N PRO A 4 -2.40 -31.48 -12.75
CA PRO A 4 -2.92 -30.45 -13.65
C PRO A 4 -4.45 -30.45 -13.76
N ASP A 5 -5.09 -31.60 -13.50
CA ASP A 5 -6.54 -31.79 -13.55
C ASP A 5 -7.21 -31.87 -12.17
N ALA A 6 -6.47 -31.55 -11.10
CA ALA A 6 -7.05 -31.56 -9.75
C ALA A 6 -7.97 -30.35 -9.54
N GLU A 7 -9.16 -30.60 -9.00
CA GLU A 7 -10.11 -29.53 -8.68
C GLU A 7 -9.57 -28.59 -7.60
N ALA A 8 -9.90 -27.30 -7.73
CA ALA A 8 -9.48 -26.29 -6.78
C ALA A 8 -10.32 -26.36 -5.50
N ASP A 9 -9.68 -26.68 -4.37
CA ASP A 9 -10.28 -26.68 -3.04
C ASP A 9 -9.45 -25.86 -2.02
N TYR A 10 -10.13 -25.27 -1.03
CA TYR A 10 -9.54 -24.44 0.02
C TYR A 10 -8.79 -25.24 1.08
N GLU A 11 -8.87 -26.58 1.08
CA GLU A 11 -8.01 -27.42 1.92
C GLU A 11 -6.55 -27.50 1.40
N MET A 12 -6.29 -26.99 0.19
CA MET A 12 -4.94 -26.93 -0.35
C MET A 12 -4.03 -26.01 0.48
N PRO A 13 -2.79 -26.42 0.79
CA PRO A 13 -1.83 -25.55 1.45
C PRO A 13 -1.36 -24.46 0.49
N GLY A 14 -1.22 -23.23 1.00
CA GLY A 14 -0.70 -22.11 0.21
C GLY A 14 0.74 -22.37 -0.25
N TYR A 15 1.05 -22.04 -1.50
CA TYR A 15 2.37 -22.25 -2.08
C TYR A 15 3.18 -20.96 -2.11
N ALA A 16 4.43 -21.01 -1.64
CA ALA A 16 5.33 -19.85 -1.59
C ALA A 16 5.91 -19.44 -2.96
N ALA A 17 5.56 -20.15 -4.05
CA ALA A 17 6.02 -19.87 -5.40
C ALA A 17 7.56 -19.74 -5.46
N GLY A 18 8.07 -18.76 -6.18
CA GLY A 18 9.49 -18.50 -6.35
C GLY A 18 10.25 -18.15 -5.06
N LEU A 19 9.58 -17.86 -3.93
CA LEU A 19 10.22 -17.65 -2.62
C LEU A 19 10.80 -18.95 -2.03
N THR A 20 10.35 -20.11 -2.50
CA THR A 20 10.98 -21.40 -2.16
C THR A 20 12.49 -21.41 -2.47
N ARG A 21 12.94 -20.66 -3.49
CA ARG A 21 14.36 -20.50 -3.81
C ARG A 21 15.14 -19.77 -2.71
N VAL A 22 14.49 -18.82 -2.03
CA VAL A 22 15.08 -18.07 -0.91
C VAL A 22 15.24 -18.98 0.30
N ASP A 23 14.21 -19.78 0.59
CA ASP A 23 14.26 -20.80 1.63
C ASP A 23 15.45 -21.76 1.40
N VAL A 24 15.60 -22.28 0.18
CA VAL A 24 16.73 -23.15 -0.20
C VAL A 24 18.08 -22.44 -0.05
N ALA A 25 18.21 -21.21 -0.55
CA ALA A 25 19.46 -20.46 -0.52
C ALA A 25 19.91 -20.10 0.90
N LEU A 26 18.96 -19.83 1.80
CA LEU A 26 19.25 -19.49 3.20
C LEU A 26 19.28 -20.71 4.13
N GLY A 27 18.95 -21.90 3.62
CA GLY A 27 18.78 -23.09 4.46
C GLY A 27 17.64 -22.94 5.48
N THR A 28 16.63 -22.14 5.17
CA THR A 28 15.47 -21.90 6.05
C THR A 28 14.18 -22.42 5.42
N HIS A 29 13.09 -22.43 6.20
CA HIS A 29 11.76 -22.81 5.72
C HIS A 29 10.71 -21.76 6.10
N MET A 30 11.13 -20.50 6.25
CA MET A 30 10.28 -19.44 6.77
C MET A 30 9.16 -19.11 5.80
N HIS A 31 9.48 -18.98 4.51
CA HIS A 31 8.49 -18.63 3.51
C HIS A 31 7.52 -19.79 3.28
N SER A 32 8.03 -21.01 3.06
CA SER A 32 7.19 -22.20 2.83
C SER A 32 6.23 -22.45 4.00
N LYS A 33 6.72 -22.43 5.26
CA LYS A 33 5.86 -22.59 6.44
C LYS A 33 4.87 -21.44 6.62
N GLY A 34 5.25 -20.22 6.24
CA GLY A 34 4.38 -19.06 6.29
C GLY A 34 3.21 -19.18 5.31
N PHE A 35 3.51 -19.49 4.04
CA PHE A 35 2.50 -19.64 3.00
C PHE A 35 1.57 -20.83 3.24
N HIS A 36 2.07 -21.93 3.80
CA HIS A 36 1.22 -23.09 4.16
C HIS A 36 0.18 -22.76 5.24
N LYS A 37 0.37 -21.69 6.02
CA LYS A 37 -0.60 -21.20 7.01
C LYS A 37 -1.55 -20.14 6.45
N SER A 38 -1.38 -19.73 5.19
CA SER A 38 -2.25 -18.74 4.57
C SER A 38 -3.63 -19.35 4.29
N PRO A 39 -4.73 -18.75 4.79
CA PRO A 39 -6.08 -19.20 4.47
C PRO A 39 -6.53 -18.81 3.05
N ILE A 40 -5.75 -17.97 2.36
CA ILE A 40 -6.06 -17.48 1.03
C ILE A 40 -5.12 -18.18 0.04
N VAL A 41 -5.59 -19.31 -0.49
CA VAL A 41 -4.85 -20.14 -1.45
C VAL A 41 -4.98 -19.64 -2.90
N PHE A 42 -6.12 -19.00 -3.24
CA PHE A 42 -6.47 -18.58 -4.61
C PHE A 42 -6.59 -17.05 -4.81
N GLY A 43 -5.94 -16.26 -3.96
CA GLY A 43 -6.09 -14.79 -3.93
C GLY A 43 -5.21 -14.02 -4.93
N ALA A 44 -5.04 -14.51 -6.16
CA ALA A 44 -4.16 -13.84 -7.12
C ALA A 44 -4.77 -12.56 -7.72
N PHE A 45 -6.08 -12.56 -8.01
CA PHE A 45 -6.76 -11.49 -8.75
C PHE A 45 -7.88 -10.81 -7.94
N PRO A 46 -7.94 -9.46 -7.87
CA PRO A 46 -6.91 -8.51 -8.29
C PRO A 46 -5.72 -8.50 -7.31
N SER A 47 -4.52 -8.16 -7.78
CA SER A 47 -3.33 -8.18 -6.92
C SER A 47 -3.39 -7.08 -5.85
N LEU A 48 -3.44 -7.49 -4.58
CA LEU A 48 -3.43 -6.57 -3.44
C LEU A 48 -2.07 -5.86 -3.29
N HIS A 49 -0.97 -6.53 -3.63
CA HIS A 49 0.37 -5.92 -3.67
C HIS A 49 0.38 -4.71 -4.62
N SER A 50 -0.14 -4.91 -5.83
CA SER A 50 -0.27 -3.85 -6.82
C SER A 50 -1.17 -2.73 -6.32
N ALA A 51 -2.35 -3.07 -5.78
CA ALA A 51 -3.29 -2.08 -5.27
C ALA A 51 -2.67 -1.20 -4.18
N MET A 52 -1.99 -1.79 -3.20
CA MET A 52 -1.31 -1.03 -2.13
C MET A 52 -0.16 -0.18 -2.68
N ALA A 53 0.69 -0.73 -3.56
CA ALA A 53 1.81 0.02 -4.13
C ALA A 53 1.32 1.23 -4.93
N PHE A 54 0.27 1.05 -5.73
CA PHE A 54 -0.34 2.12 -6.51
C PHE A 54 -1.01 3.16 -5.60
N GLN A 55 -1.70 2.74 -4.54
CA GLN A 55 -2.35 3.64 -3.58
C GLN A 55 -1.32 4.53 -2.86
N VAL A 56 -0.19 3.96 -2.43
CA VAL A 56 0.93 4.71 -1.86
C VAL A 56 1.47 5.72 -2.88
N CYS A 57 1.66 5.30 -4.13
CA CYS A 57 2.13 6.18 -5.19
C CYS A 57 1.17 7.35 -5.43
N LEU A 58 -0.15 7.10 -5.50
CA LEU A 58 -1.18 8.13 -5.66
C LEU A 58 -1.17 9.12 -4.50
N PHE A 59 -1.06 8.62 -3.27
CA PHE A 59 -1.03 9.47 -2.07
C PHE A 59 0.22 10.37 -2.06
N ILE A 60 1.41 9.81 -2.37
CA ILE A 60 2.64 10.58 -2.51
C ILE A 60 2.49 11.62 -3.64
N TRP A 61 1.92 11.25 -4.78
CA TRP A 61 1.72 12.18 -5.89
C TRP A 61 0.80 13.34 -5.52
N TYR A 62 -0.26 13.06 -4.77
CA TYR A 62 -1.23 14.05 -4.33
C TYR A 62 -0.64 15.02 -3.29
N TYR A 63 0.09 14.52 -2.29
CA TYR A 63 0.58 15.36 -1.18
C TYR A 63 2.01 15.88 -1.34
N ALA A 64 2.92 15.10 -1.93
CA ALA A 64 4.32 15.47 -1.99
C ALA A 64 4.57 16.50 -3.09
N ARG A 65 5.25 17.59 -2.73
CA ARG A 65 5.78 18.59 -3.67
C ARG A 65 7.15 18.18 -4.26
N SER A 66 7.87 17.27 -3.60
CA SER A 66 9.19 16.82 -4.02
C SER A 66 9.11 15.89 -5.23
N LYS A 67 9.82 16.24 -6.31
CA LYS A 67 9.95 15.39 -7.50
C LYS A 67 10.63 14.05 -7.18
N LEU A 68 11.57 14.05 -6.22
CA LEU A 68 12.27 12.84 -5.78
C LEU A 68 11.30 11.85 -5.13
N LEU A 69 10.40 12.33 -4.26
CA LEU A 69 9.42 11.45 -3.62
C LEU A 69 8.42 10.88 -4.64
N ARG A 70 7.99 11.67 -5.61
CA ARG A 70 7.13 11.20 -6.70
C ARG A 70 7.82 10.13 -7.55
N ALA A 71 9.09 10.34 -7.88
CA ALA A 71 9.89 9.35 -8.61
C ALA A 71 10.09 8.07 -7.79
N ALA A 72 10.34 8.19 -6.48
CA ALA A 72 10.44 7.04 -5.58
C ALA A 72 9.13 6.24 -5.49
N GLY A 73 7.97 6.91 -5.50
CA GLY A 73 6.66 6.24 -5.55
C GLY A 73 6.47 5.42 -6.83
N ILE A 74 6.85 5.97 -7.98
CA ILE A 74 6.79 5.24 -9.27
C ILE A 74 7.78 4.07 -9.26
N ALA A 75 9.02 4.30 -8.81
CA ALA A 75 10.02 3.26 -8.71
C ALA A 75 9.57 2.11 -7.80
N PHE A 76 8.90 2.42 -6.69
CA PHE A 76 8.34 1.43 -5.79
C PHE A 76 7.30 0.55 -6.47
N VAL A 77 6.38 1.12 -7.25
CA VAL A 77 5.40 0.34 -8.04
C VAL A 77 6.12 -0.59 -9.02
N CYS A 78 7.10 -0.07 -9.78
CA CYS A 78 7.83 -0.86 -10.77
C CYS A 78 8.60 -2.02 -10.13
N ILE A 79 9.33 -1.76 -9.03
CA ILE A 79 10.10 -2.78 -8.31
C ILE A 79 9.16 -3.82 -7.71
N GLN A 80 8.05 -3.40 -7.12
CA GLN A 80 7.07 -4.31 -6.56
C GLN A 80 6.50 -5.24 -7.65
N TRP A 81 6.05 -4.68 -8.77
CA TRP A 81 5.49 -5.44 -9.89
C TRP A 81 6.50 -6.44 -10.44
N TRP A 82 7.74 -5.99 -10.65
CA TRP A 82 8.84 -6.84 -11.06
C TRP A 82 9.05 -7.99 -10.07
N ALA A 83 9.09 -7.71 -8.77
CA ALA A 83 9.30 -8.73 -7.74
C ALA A 83 8.19 -9.78 -7.73
N THR A 84 6.91 -9.37 -7.86
CA THR A 84 5.79 -10.32 -7.88
C THR A 84 5.76 -11.21 -9.11
N ILE A 85 6.20 -10.70 -10.26
CA ILE A 85 6.34 -11.53 -11.48
C ILE A 85 7.57 -12.43 -11.37
N TYR A 86 8.70 -11.89 -10.92
CA TYR A 86 9.96 -12.62 -10.79
C TYR A 86 9.87 -13.78 -9.79
N LEU A 87 9.09 -13.61 -8.73
CA LEU A 87 8.78 -14.65 -7.75
C LEU A 87 7.61 -15.54 -8.18
N ASP A 88 7.12 -15.40 -9.42
CA ASP A 88 6.04 -16.19 -10.01
C ASP A 88 4.77 -16.21 -9.14
N HIS A 89 4.47 -15.06 -8.53
CA HIS A 89 3.37 -14.93 -7.58
C HIS A 89 2.11 -14.32 -8.20
N HIS A 90 2.27 -13.55 -9.28
CA HIS A 90 1.15 -12.90 -9.97
C HIS A 90 1.37 -12.85 -11.48
N PHE A 91 0.26 -12.92 -12.21
CA PHE A 91 0.21 -12.58 -13.62
C PHE A 91 0.12 -11.07 -13.82
N ARG A 92 0.54 -10.59 -15.00
CA ARG A 92 0.51 -9.17 -15.35
C ARG A 92 -0.90 -8.57 -15.26
N ILE A 93 -1.93 -9.35 -15.62
CA ILE A 93 -3.33 -8.93 -15.58
C ILE A 93 -3.79 -8.64 -14.14
N ASP A 94 -3.34 -9.43 -13.16
CA ASP A 94 -3.63 -9.24 -11.74
C ASP A 94 -3.11 -7.90 -11.24
N LEU A 95 -1.92 -7.49 -11.72
CA LEU A 95 -1.29 -6.23 -11.35
C LEU A 95 -2.04 -5.03 -11.93
N ILE A 96 -2.45 -5.11 -13.21
CA ILE A 96 -3.22 -4.04 -13.87
C ILE A 96 -4.59 -3.89 -13.20
N ALA A 97 -5.26 -4.99 -12.88
CA ALA A 97 -6.52 -4.97 -12.15
C ALA A 97 -6.35 -4.38 -10.75
N GLY A 98 -5.27 -4.72 -10.04
CA GLY A 98 -4.93 -4.14 -8.74
C GLY A 98 -4.72 -2.62 -8.79
N ALA A 99 -3.98 -2.12 -9.79
CA ALA A 99 -3.79 -0.68 -9.97
C ALA A 99 -5.10 0.04 -10.34
N THR A 100 -5.93 -0.60 -11.18
CA THR A 100 -7.26 -0.07 -11.54
C THR A 100 -8.15 0.01 -10.30
N TYR A 101 -8.13 -1.02 -9.46
CA TYR A 101 -8.86 -1.04 -8.19
C TYR A 101 -8.41 0.09 -7.25
N ALA A 102 -7.10 0.33 -7.13
CA ALA A 102 -6.56 1.44 -6.34
C ALA A 102 -7.01 2.80 -6.89
N LEU A 103 -6.94 3.00 -8.22
CA LEU A 103 -7.40 4.23 -8.86
C LEU A 103 -8.88 4.50 -8.56
N ILE A 104 -9.75 3.50 -8.73
CA ILE A 104 -11.19 3.61 -8.41
C ILE A 104 -11.38 3.97 -6.94
N SER A 105 -10.73 3.24 -6.03
CA SER A 105 -10.82 3.50 -4.59
C SER A 105 -10.38 4.92 -4.23
N PHE A 106 -9.26 5.39 -4.77
CA PHE A 106 -8.77 6.74 -4.55
C PHE A 106 -9.72 7.80 -5.11
N SER A 107 -10.22 7.61 -6.33
CA SER A 107 -11.19 8.51 -6.97
C SER A 107 -12.49 8.63 -6.17
N LEU A 108 -13.00 7.53 -5.61
CA LEU A 108 -14.18 7.55 -4.75
C LEU A 108 -13.94 8.31 -3.43
N MET A 109 -12.74 8.21 -2.85
CA MET A 109 -12.38 8.90 -1.61
C MET A 109 -11.96 10.36 -1.82
N TYR A 110 -11.56 10.73 -3.03
CA TYR A 110 -11.07 12.06 -3.39
C TYR A 110 -11.99 13.23 -2.93
N PRO A 111 -13.32 13.24 -3.19
CA PRO A 111 -14.17 14.34 -2.75
C PRO A 111 -14.25 14.46 -1.23
N TYR A 112 -14.22 13.34 -0.52
CA TYR A 112 -14.22 13.31 0.94
C TYR A 112 -12.93 13.92 1.51
N ILE A 113 -11.77 13.52 0.97
CA ILE A 113 -10.45 14.05 1.35
C ILE A 113 -10.42 15.56 1.15
N ARG A 114 -10.81 16.03 -0.05
CA ARG A 114 -10.86 17.46 -0.40
C ARG A 114 -11.75 18.27 0.53
N LYS A 115 -12.93 17.73 0.89
CA LYS A 115 -13.84 18.38 1.84
C LYS A 115 -13.17 18.55 3.21
N LYS A 116 -12.50 17.51 3.72
CA LYS A 116 -11.81 17.54 5.02
C LYS A 116 -10.62 18.49 5.02
N GLU A 117 -9.86 18.55 3.94
CA GLU A 117 -8.79 19.53 3.76
C GLU A 117 -9.32 20.96 3.78
N HIS A 118 -10.41 21.21 3.06
CA HIS A 118 -11.04 22.53 3.05
C HIS A 118 -11.58 22.94 4.43
N GLU A 119 -12.23 22.02 5.15
CA GLU A 119 -12.71 22.24 6.53
C GLU A 119 -11.53 22.59 7.46
N PHE A 120 -10.42 21.86 7.37
CA PHE A 120 -9.22 22.07 8.16
C PHE A 120 -8.57 23.44 7.86
N LEU A 121 -8.35 23.75 6.58
CA LEU A 121 -7.75 25.01 6.14
C LEU A 121 -8.66 26.20 6.49
N SER A 122 -9.98 26.06 6.32
CA SER A 122 -10.94 27.11 6.70
C SER A 122 -10.95 27.38 8.20
N ALA A 123 -10.85 26.34 9.04
CA ALA A 123 -10.73 26.50 10.48
C ALA A 123 -9.42 27.23 10.84
N ARG A 124 -8.31 26.87 10.17
CA ARG A 124 -7.01 27.51 10.33
C ARG A 124 -7.06 29.01 10.00
N LEU A 125 -7.67 29.38 8.88
CA LEU A 125 -7.82 30.76 8.43
C LEU A 125 -8.66 31.62 9.38
N ARG A 126 -9.67 31.01 10.04
CA ARG A 126 -10.50 31.68 11.05
C ARG A 126 -9.86 31.76 12.45
N GLY A 127 -8.64 31.23 12.62
CA GLY A 127 -7.99 31.16 13.93
C GLY A 127 -8.58 30.10 14.88
N ASP A 128 -9.41 29.19 14.38
CA ASP A 128 -9.92 28.05 15.15
C ASP A 128 -8.87 26.93 15.20
N PHE A 129 -7.98 27.01 16.19
CA PHE A 129 -6.94 26.03 16.44
C PHE A 129 -7.47 24.72 17.05
N THR A 130 -8.75 24.62 17.41
CA THR A 130 -9.31 23.34 17.88
C THR A 130 -9.54 22.39 16.71
N ARG A 131 -10.07 22.90 15.59
CA ARG A 131 -10.30 22.13 14.36
C ARG A 131 -9.18 22.28 13.33
N GLY A 132 -8.44 23.38 13.36
CA GLY A 132 -7.29 23.66 12.50
C GLY A 132 -5.94 23.21 13.07
N SER A 133 -5.91 22.19 13.94
CA SER A 133 -4.68 21.57 14.43
C SER A 133 -4.72 20.06 14.23
N THR A 134 -3.59 19.49 13.82
CA THR A 134 -3.44 18.02 13.75
C THR A 134 -3.32 17.45 15.16
N MET A 135 -3.54 16.14 15.31
CA MET A 135 -3.34 15.46 16.59
C MET A 135 -1.91 15.68 17.11
N GLY A 136 -0.90 15.53 16.24
CA GLY A 136 0.50 15.74 16.61
C GLY A 136 0.79 17.15 17.13
N MET A 137 0.21 18.19 16.53
CA MET A 137 0.33 19.56 17.05
C MET A 137 -0.27 19.71 18.45
N ARG A 138 -1.38 19.04 18.74
CA ARG A 138 -2.03 19.08 20.06
C ARG A 138 -1.21 18.35 21.12
N VAL A 139 -0.64 17.19 20.79
CA VAL A 139 0.19 16.41 21.72
C VAL A 139 1.52 17.12 22.03
N PHE A 140 2.16 17.71 21.02
CA PHE A 140 3.45 18.37 21.19
C PHE A 140 3.33 19.88 21.43
N ARG A 141 2.17 20.36 21.87
CA ARG A 141 1.93 21.79 22.10
C ARG A 141 2.95 22.35 23.09
N GLY A 142 3.68 23.39 22.68
CA GLY A 142 4.74 24.01 23.48
C GLY A 142 6.16 23.51 23.14
N PHE A 143 6.29 22.34 22.49
CA PHE A 143 7.56 21.86 21.94
C PHE A 143 7.72 22.35 20.49
N LYS A 144 8.12 23.62 20.32
CA LYS A 144 8.12 24.33 19.03
C LYS A 144 8.66 23.54 17.83
N ARG A 145 9.72 22.74 18.00
CA ARG A 145 10.29 21.92 16.91
C ARG A 145 9.38 20.76 16.52
N ALA A 146 8.86 20.03 17.50
CA ALA A 146 7.98 18.88 17.28
C ALA A 146 6.60 19.34 16.80
N GLU A 147 6.03 20.36 17.43
CA GLU A 147 4.76 20.97 17.00
C GLU A 147 4.82 21.42 15.52
N LYS A 148 5.92 22.07 15.13
CA LYS A 148 6.15 22.54 13.76
C LYS A 148 6.37 21.40 12.75
N PHE A 149 6.84 20.24 13.18
CA PHE A 149 6.99 19.07 12.32
C PHE A 149 5.61 18.48 11.93
N PHE A 150 4.65 18.53 12.86
CA PHE A 150 3.28 18.04 12.62
C PHE A 150 2.33 19.11 12.04
N ASP A 151 2.82 20.30 11.69
CA ASP A 151 2.03 21.34 11.04
C ASP A 151 2.06 21.18 9.51
N PRO A 152 0.93 20.82 8.87
CA PRO A 152 0.85 20.63 7.42
C PRO A 152 0.83 21.94 6.62
N CYS A 153 0.63 23.10 7.27
CA CYS A 153 0.52 24.41 6.61
C CYS A 153 1.85 25.17 6.50
N ARG A 154 2.97 24.48 6.71
CA ARG A 154 4.31 25.06 6.59
C ARG A 154 4.75 25.19 5.12
#